data_AF-A0A645FED1-F1
#
_entry.id   AF-A0A645FED1-F1
#
_cell.length_a   1.000
_cell.length_b   1.000
_cell.length_c   1.000
_cell.angle_alpha   90.00
_cell.angle_beta   90.00
_cell.angle_gamma   90.00
#
_symmetry.space_group_name_H-M   'P 1'
#
loop_
_entity.id
_entity.type
_entity.pdbx_description
1 polymer ?
#
loop_
_entity_poly.entity_id
_entity_poly.type
_entity_poly.pdbx_seq_one_letter_code
_entity_poly.pdbx_strand_id
1 'polypeptide(L)'
;MAFIGPRPGSAHNEEYLRECREKYSPSAFDVKPGISGYAQIKMKREHDPEFKAEWDHKYVLRMSFWFDTKLFIHTILKLFGAVKGR
;
A
#
# COMPACT_ATOMS: atom_id res chain seq x y z
N MET A 1 -12.57 -6.58 -4.13
CA MET A 1 -11.45 -6.36 -3.17
C MET A 1 -10.39 -7.41 -3.42
N ALA A 2 -9.12 -7.03 -3.33
CA ALA A 2 -7.98 -7.94 -3.42
C ALA A 2 -7.44 -8.23 -2.01
N PHE A 3 -6.64 -9.29 -1.84
CA PHE A 3 -5.95 -9.55 -0.57
C PHE A 3 -4.80 -8.56 -0.36
N ILE A 4 -4.13 -8.20 -1.47
CA ILE A 4 -2.99 -7.29 -1.53
C ILE A 4 -3.31 -6.17 -2.52
N GLY A 5 -3.11 -4.93 -2.10
CA GLY A 5 -3.41 -3.76 -2.90
C GLY A 5 -3.35 -2.46 -2.10
N PRO A 6 -3.45 -1.31 -2.77
CA PRO A 6 -3.47 -0.01 -2.10
C PRO A 6 -4.70 0.08 -1.19
N ARG A 7 -4.49 0.50 0.06
CA ARG A 7 -5.57 0.61 1.04
C ARG A 7 -6.30 1.94 0.87
N PRO A 8 -7.64 1.99 1.00
CA PRO A 8 -8.37 3.27 1.03
C PRO A 8 -7.79 4.23 2.08
N GLY A 9 -8.01 5.53 1.88
CA GLY A 9 -7.65 6.56 2.86
C GLY A 9 -8.39 6.36 4.17
N SER A 10 -7.87 6.93 5.26
CA SER A 10 -8.72 7.22 6.41
C SER A 10 -9.59 8.42 6.04
N ALA A 11 -10.85 8.44 6.51
CA ALA A 11 -11.85 9.44 6.14
C ALA A 11 -11.40 10.91 6.30
N HIS A 12 -10.44 11.18 7.20
CA HIS A 12 -9.93 12.53 7.47
C HIS A 12 -8.95 13.06 6.40
N ASN A 13 -8.25 12.19 5.67
CA ASN A 13 -7.19 12.58 4.72
C ASN A 13 -7.49 12.06 3.29
N GLU A 14 -8.72 11.67 3.01
CA GLU A 14 -9.08 10.97 1.78
C GLU A 14 -9.03 11.87 0.54
N GLU A 15 -9.49 13.12 0.65
CA GLU A 15 -9.42 14.10 -0.45
C GLU A 15 -7.98 14.41 -0.85
N TYR A 16 -7.13 14.74 0.13
CA TYR A 16 -5.72 15.03 -0.15
C TYR A 16 -4.99 13.79 -0.68
N LEU A 17 -5.26 12.60 -0.14
CA LEU A 17 -4.69 11.36 -0.65
C LEU A 17 -5.14 11.06 -2.09
N ARG A 18 -6.38 11.40 -2.45
CA ARG A 18 -6.89 11.25 -3.82
C ARG A 18 -6.13 12.17 -4.77
N GLU A 19 -5.99 13.45 -4.43
CA GLU A 19 -5.19 14.39 -5.22
C GLU A 19 -3.73 13.91 -5.39
N CYS A 20 -3.11 13.43 -4.31
CA CYS A 20 -1.75 12.87 -4.37
C CYS A 20 -1.66 11.67 -5.32
N ARG A 21 -2.66 10.77 -5.32
CA ARG A 21 -2.69 9.59 -6.19
C ARG A 21 -3.02 9.90 -7.64
N GLU A 22 -3.80 10.94 -7.90
CA GLU A 22 -4.09 11.42 -9.25
C GLU A 22 -2.85 12.03 -9.93
N LYS A 23 -1.90 12.59 -9.15
CA LYS A 23 -0.61 13.07 -9.66
C LYS A 23 0.28 11.95 -10.23
N TYR A 24 0.06 10.69 -9.85
CA TYR A 24 0.86 9.56 -10.30
C TYR A 24 0.12 8.73 -11.35
N SER A 25 0.82 8.35 -12.43
CA SER A 25 0.29 7.48 -13.49
C SER A 25 1.24 6.31 -13.73
N PRO A 26 0.79 5.04 -13.61
CA PRO A 26 -0.58 4.58 -13.34
C PRO A 26 -1.04 4.86 -11.91
N SER A 27 -2.34 5.06 -11.73
CA SER A 27 -2.92 5.48 -10.45
C SER A 27 -3.26 4.27 -9.58
N ALA A 28 -3.28 4.48 -8.27
CA ALA A 28 -3.70 3.46 -7.31
C ALA A 28 -5.18 3.06 -7.46
N PHE A 29 -5.98 3.87 -8.18
CA PHE A 29 -7.40 3.58 -8.46
C PHE A 29 -7.61 2.54 -9.56
N ASP A 30 -6.60 2.26 -10.39
CA ASP A 30 -6.69 1.28 -11.47
C ASP A 30 -6.67 -0.17 -10.95
N VAL A 31 -6.32 -0.36 -9.69
CA VAL A 31 -6.23 -1.67 -9.03
C VAL A 31 -7.25 -1.80 -7.90
N LYS A 32 -7.69 -3.04 -7.65
CA LYS A 32 -8.65 -3.31 -6.57
C LYS A 32 -7.98 -3.03 -5.21
N PRO A 33 -8.68 -2.37 -4.27
CA PRO A 33 -8.14 -2.10 -2.95
C PRO A 33 -7.91 -3.39 -2.17
N GLY A 34 -6.85 -3.37 -1.35
CA GLY A 34 -6.36 -4.51 -0.56
C GLY A 34 -6.53 -4.35 0.95
N ILE A 35 -6.55 -5.49 1.67
CA ILE A 35 -6.48 -5.50 3.14
C ILE A 35 -5.06 -5.13 3.59
N SER A 36 -4.06 -5.75 2.95
CA SER A 36 -2.64 -5.45 3.08
C SER A 36 -2.13 -4.72 1.83
N GLY A 37 -1.10 -3.88 1.96
CA GLY A 37 -0.53 -3.15 0.84
C GLY A 37 0.94 -2.82 1.05
N TYR A 38 1.67 -2.61 -0.06
CA TYR A 38 3.09 -2.31 0.00
C TYR A 38 3.38 -1.00 0.75
N ALA A 39 2.52 0.01 0.56
CA ALA A 39 2.58 1.25 1.33
C ALA A 39 2.49 0.99 2.84
N GLN A 40 1.67 0.05 3.32
CA GLN A 40 1.56 -0.25 4.76
C GLN A 40 2.83 -0.87 5.36
N ILE A 41 3.59 -1.61 4.55
CA ILE A 41 4.86 -2.18 4.98
C ILE A 41 5.94 -1.09 5.07
N LYS A 42 5.90 -0.11 4.16
CA LYS A 42 6.88 0.98 4.09
C LYS A 42 6.58 2.16 5.01
N MET A 43 5.30 2.52 5.19
CA MET A 43 4.88 3.71 5.93
C MET A 43 5.14 3.67 7.44
N LYS A 44 5.39 2.50 8.06
CA LYS A 44 5.68 2.32 9.49
C LYS A 44 4.83 3.18 10.46
N ARG A 45 5.18 4.45 10.69
CA ARG A 45 4.50 5.44 11.57
C ARG A 45 4.18 6.77 10.89
N GLU A 46 4.61 6.98 9.65
CA GLU A 46 4.31 8.19 8.90
C GLU A 46 2.93 8.05 8.28
N HIS A 47 2.04 8.98 8.63
CA HIS A 47 0.72 9.10 8.02
C HIS A 47 0.73 10.13 6.90
N ASP A 48 1.88 10.28 6.22
CA ASP A 48 2.03 11.25 5.14
C ASP A 48 1.31 10.76 3.87
N PRO A 49 0.24 11.44 3.43
CA PRO A 49 -0.55 11.01 2.28
C PRO A 49 0.22 11.06 0.95
N GLU A 50 1.25 11.90 0.79
CA GLU A 50 2.08 11.92 -0.42
C GLU A 50 2.95 10.68 -0.50
N PHE A 51 3.63 10.35 0.60
CA PHE A 51 4.43 9.13 0.68
C PHE A 51 3.58 7.89 0.45
N LYS A 52 2.33 7.87 0.96
CA LYS A 52 1.38 6.79 0.69
C LYS A 52 1.10 6.64 -0.80
N ALA A 53 0.77 7.76 -1.46
CA ALA A 53 0.47 7.78 -2.88
C ALA A 53 1.65 7.31 -3.74
N GLU A 54 2.88 7.73 -3.39
CA GLU A 54 4.09 7.31 -4.09
C GLU A 54 4.32 5.79 -3.98
N TRP A 55 4.15 5.21 -2.79
CA TRP A 55 4.32 3.77 -2.60
C TRP A 55 3.20 2.94 -3.20
N ASP A 56 1.97 3.45 -3.20
CA ASP A 56 0.85 2.82 -3.89
C ASP A 56 1.09 2.82 -5.41
N HIS A 57 1.59 3.91 -5.99
CA HIS A 57 2.00 3.95 -7.40
C HIS A 57 3.14 2.95 -7.70
N LYS A 58 4.17 2.90 -6.85
CA LYS A 58 5.26 1.90 -6.98
C LYS A 58 4.76 0.46 -6.87
N TYR A 59 3.71 0.21 -6.09
CA TYR A 59 3.06 -1.10 -6.04
C TYR A 59 2.42 -1.43 -7.38
N VAL A 60 1.62 -0.52 -7.95
CA VAL A 60 0.96 -0.73 -9.24
C VAL A 60 1.98 -1.01 -10.35
N LEU A 61 3.10 -0.28 -10.38
CA LEU A 61 4.19 -0.49 -11.34
C LEU A 61 4.89 -1.85 -11.22
N ARG A 62 4.94 -2.43 -10.01
CA ARG A 62 5.66 -3.69 -9.73
C ARG A 62 4.72 -4.87 -9.49
N MET A 63 3.42 -4.64 -9.67
CA MET A 63 2.38 -5.61 -9.38
C MET A 63 2.63 -6.86 -10.21
N SER A 64 2.88 -7.96 -9.51
CA SER A 64 3.14 -9.27 -10.11
C SER A 64 2.82 -10.33 -9.08
N PHE A 65 2.44 -11.52 -9.53
CA PHE A 65 2.09 -12.63 -8.65
C PHE A 65 3.19 -12.94 -7.62
N TRP A 66 4.46 -12.86 -8.04
CA TRP A 66 5.62 -13.05 -7.16
C TRP A 66 5.79 -11.93 -6.13
N PHE A 67 5.52 -10.69 -6.52
CA PHE A 67 5.60 -9.55 -5.61
C PHE A 67 4.52 -9.63 -4.54
N ASP A 68 3.30 -9.96 -4.94
CA ASP A 68 2.17 -10.16 -4.03
C ASP A 68 2.47 -11.29 -3.03
N THR A 69 2.99 -12.42 -3.50
CA THR A 69 3.39 -13.53 -2.62
C THR A 69 4.44 -13.09 -1.58
N LYS A 70 5.42 -12.26 -1.96
CA LYS A 70 6.41 -11.70 -1.02
C LYS A 70 5.76 -10.79 0.02
N LEU A 71 4.83 -9.94 -0.38
CA LEU A 71 4.09 -9.05 0.52
C LEU A 71 3.24 -9.85 1.52
N PHE A 72 2.63 -10.93 1.05
CA PHE A 72 1.85 -11.85 1.88
C PHE A 72 2.73 -12.52 2.95
N ILE A 73 3.84 -13.14 2.53
CA ILE A 73 4.80 -13.78 3.44
C ILE A 73 5.34 -12.75 4.44
N HIS A 74 5.67 -11.54 4.00
CA HIS A 74 6.12 -10.47 4.89
C HIS A 74 5.06 -10.11 5.95
N THR A 75 3.79 -10.04 5.54
CA THR A 75 2.67 -9.76 6.44
C THR A 75 2.50 -10.90 7.47
N ILE A 76 2.61 -12.16 7.03
CA ILE A 76 2.57 -13.34 7.90
C ILE A 76 3.74 -13.32 8.89
N LEU A 77 4.98 -13.14 8.42
CA LEU A 77 6.16 -13.12 9.29
C LEU A 77 6.10 -11.99 10.33
N LYS A 78 5.46 -10.86 9.99
CA LYS A 78 5.19 -9.76 10.94
C LYS A 78 4.18 -10.18 12.01
N LEU A 79 3.11 -10.88 11.64
CA LEU A 79 2.11 -11.43 12.58
C LEU A 79 2.73 -12.45 13.55
N PHE A 80 3.63 -13.31 13.05
CA PHE A 80 4.33 -14.31 13.86
C PHE A 80 5.53 -13.72 14.65
N GLY A 81 5.78 -12.41 14.60
CA GLY A 81 6.84 -11.75 15.35
C GLY A 81 8.27 -12.03 14.85
N ALA A 82 8.43 -12.76 13.75
CA ALA A 82 9.73 -13.05 13.13
C ALA A 82 10.34 -11.81 12.47
N VAL A 83 9.51 -10.85 12.06
CA VAL A 83 9.94 -9.55 11.53
C VAL A 83 9.70 -8.48 12.60
N LYS A 84 10.80 -7.89 13.11
CA LYS A 84 10.77 -6.80 14.09
C LYS A 84 10.26 -5.51 13.43
N GLY A 85 8.95 -5.38 13.28
CA GLY A 85 8.28 -4.15 12.89
C GLY A 85 7.89 -3.36 14.14
N ARG A 86 8.63 -2.30 14.46
CA ARG A 86 8.27 -1.31 15.48
C ARG A 86 8.45 0.10 14.94
#